data_AF-A0A4V3XBQ6-F1
#
_entry.id   AF-A0A4V3XBQ6-F1
#
_cell.length_a   1.000
_cell.length_b   1.000
_cell.length_c   1.000
_cell.angle_alpha   90.00
_cell.angle_beta   90.00
_cell.angle_gamma   90.00
#
_symmetry.space_group_name_H-M   'P 1'
#
loop_
_entity.id
_entity.type
_entity.pdbx_description
1 polymer ?
#
loop_
_entity_poly.entity_id
_entity_poly.type
_entity_poly.pdbx_seq_one_letter_code
_entity_poly.pdbx_strand_id
1 'polypeptide(L)'
;MSRHVGEDPFSGESGPSPEPDPVEIDVYCEIYVNGQLSGRTTVKRSLGSPDWHEKFIFPDLPPFQNLEIVVFREKRLMKPILIGSAVIPLMNFRRGEHVEGWFPVLGGQTFAGIVMGEVKMKLKVDEEIILPYAVYSKLLQTLQAKNLLDWIYEIECKLQIKNVLEHIVPIARAKNILIKNLIELADREVDGTLRSVS
;
A
#
# COMPACT_ATOMS: atom_id res chain seq x y z
N MET A 1 -84.66 11.41 -15.82
CA MET A 1 -84.03 11.62 -14.49
C MET A 1 -83.26 10.35 -14.19
N SER A 2 -81.99 10.29 -14.62
CA SER A 2 -80.78 10.38 -13.78
C SER A 2 -80.52 9.10 -12.97
N ARG A 3 -79.63 8.21 -13.46
CA ARG A 3 -78.24 7.99 -12.97
C ARG A 3 -78.17 7.63 -11.48
N HIS A 4 -77.62 6.47 -11.13
CA HIS A 4 -76.28 6.35 -10.52
C HIS A 4 -75.81 4.89 -10.46
N VAL A 5 -74.56 4.71 -10.88
CA VAL A 5 -73.74 3.51 -10.81
C VAL A 5 -73.10 3.45 -9.43
N GLY A 6 -72.80 2.24 -8.94
CA GLY A 6 -72.43 1.92 -7.57
C GLY A 6 -71.03 2.32 -7.10
N GLU A 7 -70.75 2.02 -5.83
CA GLU A 7 -69.43 2.08 -5.19
C GLU A 7 -69.45 1.21 -3.91
N ASP A 8 -68.58 0.20 -3.87
CA ASP A 8 -68.20 -0.57 -2.67
C ASP A 8 -67.14 0.21 -1.86
N PRO A 9 -67.21 0.28 -0.52
CA PRO A 9 -66.19 0.98 0.27
C PRO A 9 -65.17 -0.01 0.83
N PHE A 10 -64.09 -0.29 0.11
CA PHE A 10 -62.84 -0.81 0.71
C PHE A 10 -61.62 -0.42 -0.11
N SER A 11 -60.83 0.52 0.40
CA SER A 11 -59.36 0.59 0.27
C SER A 11 -58.86 1.87 0.95
N GLY A 12 -58.67 1.81 2.27
CA GLY A 12 -57.81 2.78 2.93
C GLY A 12 -56.37 2.48 2.50
N GLU A 13 -55.86 3.21 1.52
CA GLU A 13 -54.47 3.19 1.13
C GLU A 13 -53.61 3.58 2.34
N SER A 14 -52.90 2.60 2.91
CA SER A 14 -51.76 2.86 3.77
C SER A 14 -50.68 3.50 2.90
N GLY A 15 -50.63 4.83 2.90
CA GLY A 15 -49.55 5.59 2.26
C GLY A 15 -48.19 5.08 2.74
N PRO A 16 -47.15 5.15 1.88
CA PRO A 16 -45.82 4.68 2.25
C PRO A 16 -45.34 5.44 3.49
N SER A 17 -44.93 4.70 4.52
CA SER A 17 -44.20 5.26 5.64
C SER A 17 -43.01 6.05 5.08
N PRO A 18 -42.72 7.28 5.57
CA PRO A 18 -41.56 8.02 5.11
C PRO A 18 -40.32 7.19 5.40
N GLU A 19 -39.62 6.78 4.33
CA GLU A 19 -38.28 6.22 4.47
C GLU A 19 -37.44 7.26 5.22
N PRO A 20 -36.71 6.86 6.26
CA PRO A 20 -35.92 7.81 7.02
C PRO A 20 -34.92 8.49 6.08
N ASP A 21 -34.94 9.82 6.07
CA ASP A 21 -34.01 10.62 5.29
C ASP A 21 -32.58 10.11 5.53
N PRO A 22 -31.78 9.96 4.47
CA PRO A 22 -30.49 9.33 4.62
C PRO A 22 -29.58 10.21 5.49
N VAL A 23 -29.17 9.64 6.62
CA VAL A 23 -28.42 10.38 7.65
C VAL A 23 -26.95 10.43 7.26
N GLU A 24 -26.47 11.63 6.94
CA GLU A 24 -25.04 11.87 6.78
C GLU A 24 -24.29 11.59 8.10
N ILE A 25 -23.19 10.86 7.99
CA ILE A 25 -22.32 10.53 9.11
C ILE A 25 -20.89 11.00 8.84
N ASP A 26 -20.24 11.49 9.90
CA ASP A 26 -18.83 11.85 9.88
C ASP A 26 -18.01 10.59 10.17
N VAL A 27 -17.16 10.16 9.23
CA VAL A 27 -16.41 8.89 9.30
C VAL A 27 -14.93 9.12 9.02
N TYR A 28 -14.07 8.39 9.74
CA TYR A 28 -12.64 8.32 9.48
C TYR A 28 -12.11 6.91 9.78
N CYS A 29 -10.89 6.64 9.33
CA CYS A 29 -10.21 5.38 9.59
C CYS A 29 -8.95 5.60 10.44
N GLU A 30 -8.67 4.68 11.35
CA GLU A 30 -7.38 4.54 12.00
C GLU A 30 -6.65 3.33 11.44
N ILE A 31 -5.34 3.47 11.29
CA ILE A 31 -4.47 2.48 10.66
C ILE A 31 -3.54 1.95 11.73
N TYR A 32 -3.66 0.66 12.02
CA TYR A 32 -2.85 -0.05 12.99
C TYR A 32 -1.94 -1.03 12.28
N VAL A 33 -0.65 -0.97 12.61
CA VAL A 33 0.35 -1.95 12.18
C VAL A 33 0.81 -2.69 13.43
N ASN A 34 0.65 -4.01 13.47
CA ASN A 34 0.95 -4.83 14.65
C ASN A 34 0.28 -4.31 15.95
N GLY A 35 -0.93 -3.77 15.85
CA GLY A 35 -1.66 -3.21 17.00
C GLY A 35 -1.19 -1.82 17.46
N GLN A 36 -0.22 -1.21 16.78
CA GLN A 36 0.21 0.17 17.04
C GLN A 36 -0.44 1.13 16.05
N LEU A 37 -1.10 2.17 16.58
CA LEU A 37 -1.67 3.25 15.77
C LEU A 37 -0.55 3.96 15.01
N SER A 38 -0.59 3.85 13.68
CA SER A 38 0.44 4.34 12.77
C SER A 38 -0.06 5.47 11.87
N GLY A 39 -1.37 5.57 11.65
CA GLY A 39 -1.96 6.63 10.84
C GLY A 39 -3.45 6.81 11.10
N ARG A 40 -3.99 7.92 10.60
CA ARG A 40 -5.41 8.24 10.66
C ARG A 40 -5.79 9.06 9.43
N THR A 41 -6.95 8.76 8.85
CA THR A 41 -7.48 9.55 7.71
C THR A 41 -8.16 10.82 8.16
N THR A 42 -8.39 11.74 7.22
CA THR A 42 -9.29 12.86 7.44
C THR A 42 -10.73 12.40 7.69
N VAL A 43 -11.46 13.17 8.49
CA VAL A 43 -12.87 12.91 8.75
C VAL A 43 -13.67 13.38 7.54
N LYS A 44 -14.50 12.49 6.98
CA LYS A 44 -15.38 12.80 5.86
C LYS A 44 -16.84 12.61 6.24
N ARG A 45 -17.64 13.63 5.93
CA ARG A 45 -19.10 13.56 5.99
C ARG A 45 -19.60 12.86 4.74
N SER A 46 -20.33 11.76 4.88
CA SER A 46 -20.89 11.04 3.74
C SER A 46 -22.17 10.30 4.09
N LEU A 47 -22.89 9.90 3.04
CA LEU A 47 -24.10 9.10 3.09
C LEU A 47 -23.79 7.59 3.10
N GLY A 48 -22.77 7.16 3.85
CA GLY A 48 -22.35 5.76 3.97
C GLY A 48 -21.24 5.30 3.03
N SER A 49 -20.84 6.12 2.04
CA SER A 49 -19.74 5.81 1.11
C SER A 49 -18.68 6.93 1.08
N PRO A 50 -17.85 7.07 2.14
CA PRO A 50 -16.77 8.06 2.17
C PRO A 50 -15.59 7.66 1.26
N ASP A 51 -15.09 8.62 0.47
CA ASP A 51 -13.91 8.43 -0.38
C ASP A 51 -12.75 9.28 0.11
N TRP A 52 -11.70 8.71 0.72
CA TRP A 52 -10.58 9.50 1.28
C TRP A 52 -9.51 9.90 0.24
N HIS A 53 -9.10 8.98 -0.62
CA HIS A 53 -7.96 9.13 -1.54
C HIS A 53 -6.65 9.53 -0.86
N GLU A 54 -6.44 9.05 0.36
CA GLU A 54 -5.24 9.32 1.15
C GLU A 54 -4.21 8.19 1.00
N LYS A 55 -2.92 8.55 1.05
CA LYS A 55 -1.79 7.62 0.93
C LYS A 55 -0.94 7.67 2.18
N PHE A 56 -0.63 6.50 2.73
CA PHE A 56 0.25 6.32 3.87
C PHE A 56 1.46 5.48 3.48
N ILE A 57 2.63 5.82 4.01
CA ILE A 57 3.88 5.08 3.84
C ILE A 57 4.49 4.90 5.24
N PHE A 58 4.78 3.65 5.59
CA PHE A 58 5.36 3.28 6.88
C PHE A 58 6.73 2.65 6.64
N PRO A 59 7.82 3.44 6.63
CA PRO A 59 9.17 2.92 6.49
C PRO A 59 9.65 2.26 7.79
N ASP A 60 10.70 1.45 7.68
CA ASP A 60 11.47 0.91 8.82
C ASP A 60 10.62 0.20 9.88
N LEU A 61 9.57 -0.49 9.43
CA LEU A 61 8.70 -1.24 10.32
C LEU A 61 9.46 -2.45 10.94
N PRO A 62 9.23 -2.75 12.23
CA PRO A 62 9.64 -4.04 12.78
C PRO A 62 8.91 -5.17 12.04
N PRO A 63 9.32 -6.45 12.24
CA PRO A 63 8.61 -7.59 11.65
C PRO A 63 7.09 -7.47 11.83
N PHE A 64 6.38 -7.37 10.71
CA PHE A 64 4.96 -7.04 10.67
C PHE A 64 4.14 -8.23 10.23
N GLN A 65 2.95 -8.39 10.83
CA GLN A 65 2.06 -9.51 10.55
C GLN A 65 0.73 -9.02 9.96
N ASN A 66 0.07 -8.11 10.67
CA ASN A 66 -1.28 -7.67 10.33
C ASN A 66 -1.33 -6.15 10.18
N LEU A 67 -2.01 -5.71 9.13
CA LEU A 67 -2.54 -4.37 8.99
C LEU A 67 -4.00 -4.40 9.42
N GLU A 68 -4.38 -3.51 10.32
CA GLU A 68 -5.76 -3.35 10.74
C GLU A 68 -6.24 -1.94 10.42
N ILE A 69 -7.38 -1.85 9.75
CA ILE A 69 -8.05 -0.61 9.40
C ILE A 69 -9.32 -0.53 10.23
N VAL A 70 -9.36 0.40 11.17
CA VAL A 70 -10.49 0.57 12.08
C VAL A 70 -11.32 1.76 11.63
N VAL A 71 -12.60 1.53 11.35
CA VAL A 71 -13.52 2.56 10.87
C VAL A 71 -14.30 3.12 12.05
N PHE A 72 -14.25 4.45 12.22
CA PHE A 72 -14.93 5.16 13.28
C PHE A 72 -15.95 6.15 12.73
N ARG A 73 -17.10 6.23 13.39
CA ARG A 73 -18.03 7.35 13.29
C ARG A 73 -17.64 8.40 14.31
N GLU A 74 -17.32 9.60 13.85
CA GLU A 74 -17.10 10.75 14.71
C GLU A 74 -18.44 11.34 15.16
N LYS A 75 -18.50 11.76 16.43
CA LYS A 75 -19.62 12.49 17.00
C LYS A 75 -19.08 13.73 17.68
N ARG A 76 -19.61 14.90 17.32
CA ARG A 76 -19.20 16.17 17.92
C ARG A 76 -19.42 16.09 19.44
N LEU A 77 -18.35 16.36 20.20
CA LEU A 77 -18.33 16.37 21.67
C LEU A 77 -18.53 15.02 22.38
N MET A 78 -18.58 13.91 21.64
CA MET A 78 -18.69 12.56 22.21
C MET A 78 -17.51 11.69 21.76
N LYS A 79 -17.27 10.60 22.49
CA LYS A 79 -16.29 9.60 22.07
C LYS A 79 -16.69 9.03 20.69
N PRO A 80 -15.73 8.87 19.75
CA PRO A 80 -15.98 8.19 18.49
C PRO A 80 -16.57 6.79 18.69
N ILE A 81 -17.45 6.39 17.79
CA ILE A 81 -18.11 5.09 17.80
C ILE A 81 -17.42 4.18 16.80
N LEU A 82 -16.96 3.02 17.26
CA LEU A 82 -16.44 1.97 16.40
C LEU A 82 -17.56 1.44 15.48
N ILE A 83 -17.34 1.52 14.17
CA ILE A 83 -18.21 0.87 13.18
C ILE A 83 -17.74 -0.57 12.99
N GLY A 84 -16.44 -0.76 12.75
CA GLY A 84 -15.86 -2.08 12.52
C GLY A 84 -14.39 -1.98 12.12
N SER A 85 -13.80 -3.13 11.78
CA SER A 85 -12.40 -3.23 11.39
C SER A 85 -12.19 -4.21 10.25
N ALA A 86 -11.26 -3.90 9.35
CA ALA A 86 -10.73 -4.83 8.36
C ALA A 86 -9.31 -5.24 8.78
N VAL A 87 -9.08 -6.55 8.94
CA VAL A 87 -7.78 -7.11 9.32
C VAL A 87 -7.18 -7.82 8.11
N ILE A 88 -5.97 -7.41 7.72
CA ILE A 88 -5.28 -7.85 6.52
C ILE A 88 -3.95 -8.52 6.92
N PRO A 89 -3.83 -9.84 6.75
CA PRO A 89 -2.57 -10.55 6.96
C PRO A 89 -1.56 -10.17 5.87
N LEU A 90 -0.56 -9.36 6.24
CA LEU A 90 0.46 -8.86 5.32
C LEU A 90 1.41 -9.96 4.83
N MET A 91 1.50 -11.08 5.56
CA MET A 91 2.32 -12.23 5.16
C MET A 91 1.85 -12.90 3.86
N ASN A 92 0.57 -12.74 3.50
CA ASN A 92 0.03 -13.33 2.28
C ASN A 92 0.31 -12.48 1.02
N PHE A 93 0.89 -11.28 1.19
CA PHE A 93 1.16 -10.35 0.10
C PHE A 93 2.52 -10.64 -0.52
N ARG A 94 2.57 -10.76 -1.84
CA ARG A 94 3.82 -10.82 -2.58
C ARG A 94 4.59 -9.51 -2.39
N ARG A 95 5.87 -9.62 -2.02
CA ARG A 95 6.72 -8.46 -1.80
C ARG A 95 6.94 -7.71 -3.10
N GLY A 96 6.89 -6.38 -3.05
CA GLY A 96 7.06 -5.53 -4.22
C GLY A 96 5.82 -5.37 -5.11
N GLU A 97 4.80 -6.22 -4.98
CA GLU A 97 3.60 -6.17 -5.81
C GLU A 97 2.50 -5.30 -5.18
N HIS A 98 1.74 -4.62 -6.03
CA HIS A 98 0.55 -3.89 -5.61
C HIS A 98 -0.66 -4.81 -5.64
N VAL A 99 -1.43 -4.80 -4.56
CA VAL A 99 -2.74 -5.45 -4.47
C VAL A 99 -3.78 -4.37 -4.27
N GLU A 100 -4.79 -4.34 -5.15
CA GLU A 100 -5.94 -3.46 -5.03
C GLU A 100 -7.20 -4.30 -4.88
N GLY A 101 -8.05 -3.96 -3.93
CA GLY A 101 -9.26 -4.73 -3.68
C GLY A 101 -10.15 -4.11 -2.62
N TRP A 102 -11.34 -4.70 -2.51
CA TRP A 102 -12.30 -4.44 -1.44
C TRP A 102 -12.03 -5.40 -0.28
N PHE A 103 -11.89 -4.84 0.92
CA PHE A 103 -11.65 -5.60 2.14
C PHE A 103 -12.87 -5.49 3.05
N PRO A 104 -13.42 -6.61 3.56
CA PRO A 104 -14.61 -6.58 4.39
C PRO A 104 -14.30 -5.92 5.74
N VAL A 105 -15.16 -4.99 6.13
CA VAL A 105 -15.16 -4.37 7.46
C VAL A 105 -16.10 -5.17 8.34
N LEU A 106 -15.54 -5.86 9.33
CA LEU A 106 -16.29 -6.68 10.28
C LEU A 106 -16.69 -5.84 11.50
N GLY A 107 -17.88 -6.06 12.02
CA GLY A 107 -18.39 -5.38 13.21
C GLY A 107 -17.53 -5.64 14.44
N GLY A 108 -17.50 -4.66 15.35
CA GLY A 108 -16.81 -4.77 16.65
C GLY A 108 -17.41 -5.82 17.59
N GLN A 109 -17.00 -5.84 18.86
CA GLN A 109 -17.33 -6.90 19.83
C GLN A 109 -18.82 -7.27 19.90
N THR A 110 -19.72 -6.29 19.81
CA THR A 110 -21.19 -6.52 19.87
C THR A 110 -21.77 -7.16 18.61
N PHE A 111 -21.08 -7.04 17.47
CA PHE A 111 -21.51 -7.51 16.15
C PHE A 111 -20.43 -8.36 15.49
N ALA A 112 -19.68 -9.13 16.28
CA ALA A 112 -18.55 -9.91 15.82
C ALA A 112 -18.98 -10.85 14.68
N GLY A 113 -18.26 -10.79 13.55
CA GLY A 113 -18.52 -11.61 12.37
C GLY A 113 -19.60 -11.09 11.42
N ILE A 114 -20.29 -9.99 11.75
CA ILE A 114 -21.22 -9.32 10.83
C ILE A 114 -20.42 -8.35 9.95
N VAL A 115 -20.63 -8.41 8.64
CA VAL A 115 -20.04 -7.45 7.69
C VAL A 115 -20.80 -6.13 7.78
N MET A 116 -20.11 -5.07 8.18
CA MET A 116 -20.64 -3.71 8.31
C MET A 116 -20.42 -2.86 7.06
N GLY A 117 -19.63 -3.35 6.12
CA GLY A 117 -19.30 -2.69 4.86
C GLY A 117 -17.99 -3.22 4.29
N GLU A 118 -17.44 -2.49 3.34
CA GLU A 118 -16.17 -2.82 2.71
C GLU A 118 -15.33 -1.54 2.51
N VAL A 119 -14.01 -1.69 2.58
CA VAL A 119 -13.06 -0.60 2.33
C VAL A 119 -12.21 -0.94 1.12
N LYS A 120 -12.20 -0.04 0.13
CA LYS A 120 -11.33 -0.19 -1.04
C LYS A 120 -9.94 0.35 -0.72
N MET A 121 -8.92 -0.46 -0.92
CA MET A 121 -7.53 -0.07 -0.68
C MET A 121 -6.61 -0.60 -1.77
N LYS A 122 -5.51 0.13 -1.98
CA LYS A 122 -4.36 -0.31 -2.75
C LYS A 122 -3.15 -0.39 -1.82
N LEU A 123 -2.57 -1.57 -1.71
CA LEU A 123 -1.52 -1.92 -0.77
C LEU A 123 -0.28 -2.42 -1.52
N LYS A 124 0.91 -2.09 -1.02
CA LYS A 124 2.18 -2.67 -1.45
C LYS A 124 2.99 -2.96 -0.21
N VAL A 125 3.52 -4.18 -0.12
CA VAL A 125 4.37 -4.60 0.99
C VAL A 125 5.77 -4.80 0.45
N ASP A 126 6.74 -4.07 0.99
CA ASP A 126 8.16 -4.25 0.69
C ASP A 126 8.85 -4.81 1.94
N GLU A 127 9.81 -5.73 1.74
CA GLU A 127 10.59 -6.32 2.83
C GLU A 127 12.05 -6.38 2.39
N GLU A 128 12.95 -5.91 3.25
CA GLU A 128 14.39 -5.94 3.03
C GLU A 128 15.05 -6.79 4.12
N ILE A 129 15.72 -7.87 3.70
CA ILE A 129 16.44 -8.76 4.60
C ILE A 129 17.92 -8.40 4.57
N ILE A 130 18.40 -7.84 5.68
CA ILE A 130 19.81 -7.50 5.87
C ILE A 130 20.50 -8.66 6.58
N LEU A 131 21.41 -9.34 5.87
CA LEU A 131 22.22 -10.43 6.42
C LEU A 131 23.44 -9.87 7.17
N PRO A 132 24.04 -10.64 8.08
CA PRO A 132 25.30 -10.26 8.72
C PRO A 132 26.41 -10.04 7.68
N TYR A 133 27.28 -9.05 7.94
CA TYR A 133 28.37 -8.67 7.03
C TYR A 133 29.24 -9.85 6.56
N ALA A 134 29.52 -10.81 7.46
CA ALA A 134 30.33 -11.97 7.17
C ALA A 134 29.81 -12.80 5.98
N VAL A 135 28.49 -12.83 5.77
CA VAL A 135 27.86 -13.55 4.66
C VAL A 135 28.16 -12.89 3.32
N TYR A 136 28.31 -11.56 3.28
CA TYR A 136 28.61 -10.81 2.07
C TYR A 136 30.08 -10.88 1.63
N SER A 137 30.98 -11.46 2.42
CA SER A 137 32.43 -11.49 2.14
C SER A 137 32.77 -12.01 0.74
N LYS A 138 32.21 -13.15 0.34
CA LYS A 138 32.42 -13.75 -1.00
C LYS A 138 31.89 -12.85 -2.11
N LEU A 139 30.69 -12.29 -1.94
CA LEU A 139 30.10 -11.35 -2.90
C LEU A 139 30.98 -10.11 -3.06
N LEU A 140 31.42 -9.53 -1.94
CA LEU A 140 32.29 -8.35 -1.93
C LEU A 140 33.63 -8.61 -2.61
N GLN A 141 34.19 -9.81 -2.46
CA GLN A 141 35.41 -10.22 -3.15
C GLN A 141 35.18 -10.35 -4.66
N THR A 142 34.09 -10.99 -5.09
CA THR A 142 33.72 -11.09 -6.51
C THR A 142 33.51 -9.71 -7.14
N LEU A 143 32.80 -8.82 -6.43
CA LEU A 143 32.58 -7.45 -6.88
C LEU A 143 33.90 -6.65 -7.00
N GLN A 144 34.93 -7.00 -6.25
CA GLN A 144 36.27 -6.39 -6.35
C GLN A 144 37.14 -6.99 -7.46
N ALA A 145 36.77 -8.13 -8.03
CA ALA A 145 37.58 -8.80 -9.04
C ALA A 145 37.60 -8.06 -10.39
N LYS A 146 36.68 -7.12 -10.61
CA LYS A 146 36.56 -6.31 -11.82
C LYS A 146 36.07 -4.91 -11.47
N ASN A 147 36.11 -4.02 -12.46
CA ASN A 147 35.47 -2.72 -12.39
C ASN A 147 33.96 -2.88 -12.11
N LEU A 148 33.42 -2.12 -11.16
CA LEU A 148 32.02 -2.24 -10.75
C LEU A 148 31.02 -1.80 -11.84
N LEU A 149 31.43 -0.92 -12.75
CA LEU A 149 30.59 -0.51 -13.89
C LEU A 149 30.48 -1.64 -14.93
N ASP A 150 31.55 -2.42 -15.12
CA ASP A 150 31.50 -3.63 -15.94
C ASP A 150 30.56 -4.67 -15.31
N TRP A 151 30.55 -4.78 -13.98
CA TRP A 151 29.59 -5.63 -13.27
C TRP A 151 28.14 -5.20 -13.46
N ILE A 152 27.84 -3.91 -13.48
CA ILE A 152 26.47 -3.41 -13.76
C ILE A 152 26.02 -3.90 -15.13
N TYR A 153 26.84 -3.70 -16.16
CA TYR A 153 26.55 -4.19 -17.51
C TYR A 153 26.38 -5.72 -17.55
N GLU A 154 27.31 -6.47 -16.98
CA GLU A 154 27.24 -7.93 -17.00
C GLU A 154 26.01 -8.47 -16.25
N ILE A 155 25.65 -7.90 -15.10
CA ILE A 155 24.51 -8.34 -14.32
C ILE A 155 23.20 -7.98 -15.02
N GLU A 156 23.07 -6.76 -15.55
CA GLU A 156 21.87 -6.33 -16.27
C GLU A 156 21.67 -7.14 -17.56
N CYS A 157 22.72 -7.34 -18.35
CA CYS A 157 22.61 -8.07 -19.61
C CYS A 157 22.51 -9.59 -19.44
N LYS A 158 23.31 -10.20 -18.56
CA LYS A 158 23.38 -11.68 -18.44
C LYS A 158 22.40 -12.24 -17.43
N LEU A 159 22.15 -11.54 -16.32
CA LEU A 159 21.26 -12.03 -15.26
C LEU A 159 19.87 -11.40 -15.32
N GLN A 160 19.65 -10.40 -16.19
CA GLN A 160 18.36 -9.73 -16.37
C GLN A 160 17.82 -9.10 -15.07
N ILE A 161 18.71 -8.80 -14.14
CA ILE A 161 18.36 -8.10 -12.90
C ILE A 161 18.38 -6.61 -13.23
N LYS A 162 17.24 -5.95 -13.03
CA LYS A 162 17.08 -4.51 -13.28
C LYS A 162 17.42 -3.71 -12.02
N ASN A 163 17.74 -2.43 -12.19
CA ASN A 163 18.02 -1.47 -11.11
C ASN A 163 19.24 -1.85 -10.24
N VAL A 164 20.16 -2.64 -10.79
CA VAL A 164 21.39 -3.08 -10.09
C VAL A 164 22.27 -1.89 -9.73
N LEU A 165 22.24 -0.85 -10.57
CA LEU A 165 22.92 0.42 -10.34
C LEU A 165 22.61 1.01 -8.95
N GLU A 166 21.35 0.94 -8.50
CA GLU A 166 20.89 1.47 -7.21
C GLU A 166 21.59 0.80 -6.03
N HIS A 167 22.06 -0.43 -6.20
CA HIS A 167 22.75 -1.21 -5.18
C HIS A 167 24.28 -1.17 -5.32
N ILE A 168 24.82 -1.15 -6.54
CA ILE A 168 26.27 -1.18 -6.80
C ILE A 168 26.92 0.19 -6.50
N VAL A 169 26.27 1.30 -6.84
CA VAL A 169 26.83 2.64 -6.66
C VAL A 169 27.09 2.96 -5.18
N PRO A 170 26.16 2.69 -4.22
CA PRO A 170 26.44 2.86 -2.80
C PRO A 170 27.66 2.07 -2.32
N ILE A 171 27.86 0.84 -2.80
CA ILE A 171 29.03 0.00 -2.45
C ILE A 171 30.32 0.65 -3.00
N ALA A 172 30.30 1.10 -4.25
CA ALA A 172 31.43 1.77 -4.90
C ALA A 172 31.82 3.06 -4.17
N ARG A 173 30.81 3.83 -3.73
CA ARG A 173 30.97 5.05 -2.95
C ARG A 173 31.54 4.75 -1.56
N ALA A 174 30.99 3.77 -0.85
CA ALA A 174 31.47 3.38 0.48
C ALA A 174 32.92 2.88 0.46
N LYS A 175 33.35 2.24 -0.64
CA LYS A 175 34.75 1.81 -0.85
C LYS A 175 35.65 2.89 -1.45
N ASN A 176 35.14 4.09 -1.77
CA ASN A 176 35.86 5.16 -2.46
C ASN A 176 36.51 4.74 -3.79
N ILE A 177 35.88 3.81 -4.53
CA ILE A 177 36.40 3.29 -5.80
C ILE A 177 35.59 3.74 -7.03
N LEU A 178 34.46 4.40 -6.84
CA LEU A 178 33.57 4.79 -7.94
C LEU A 178 34.26 5.65 -8.99
N ILE A 179 34.96 6.72 -8.56
CA ILE A 179 35.65 7.64 -9.47
C ILE A 179 36.81 6.93 -10.17
N LYS A 180 37.57 6.09 -9.46
CA LYS A 180 38.66 5.30 -10.04
C LYS A 180 38.13 4.39 -11.16
N ASN A 181 37.02 3.69 -10.89
CA ASN A 181 36.38 2.82 -11.85
C ASN A 181 35.83 3.58 -13.08
N LEU A 182 35.31 4.79 -12.87
CA LEU A 182 34.83 5.65 -13.96
C LEU A 182 35.98 6.11 -14.86
N ILE A 183 37.09 6.55 -14.28
CA ILE A 183 38.30 6.96 -15.02
C ILE A 183 38.82 5.78 -15.85
N GLU A 184 38.98 4.61 -15.23
CA GLU A 184 39.45 3.40 -15.93
C GLU A 184 38.52 3.00 -17.10
N LEU A 185 37.22 3.26 -17.01
CA LEU A 185 36.28 3.00 -18.09
C LEU A 185 36.40 4.05 -19.21
N ALA A 186 36.54 5.33 -18.85
CA ALA A 186 36.76 6.42 -19.82
C ALA A 186 38.08 6.25 -20.59
N ASP A 187 39.17 5.90 -19.91
CA ASP A 187 40.47 5.65 -20.53
C ASP A 187 40.38 4.51 -21.56
N ARG A 188 39.67 3.42 -21.21
CA ARG A 188 39.42 2.29 -22.13
C ARG A 188 38.60 2.68 -23.36
N GLU A 189 37.63 3.57 -23.21
CA GLU A 189 36.80 4.04 -24.33
C GLU A 189 37.60 4.95 -25.28
N VAL A 190 38.42 5.85 -24.74
CA VAL A 190 39.33 6.68 -25.52
C VAL A 190 40.37 5.82 -26.27
N ASP A 191 41.00 4.86 -25.59
CA ASP A 191 41.96 3.94 -26.20
C ASP A 191 41.32 3.01 -27.24
N GLY A 192 40.09 2.56 -27.00
CA GLY A 192 39.32 1.75 -27.95
C GLY A 192 38.95 2.53 -29.21
N THR A 193 38.61 3.81 -29.07
CA THR A 193 38.29 4.71 -30.18
C THR A 193 39.53 5.02 -31.03
N LEU A 194 40.72 5.11 -30.42
CA LEU A 194 41.98 5.28 -31.15
C LEU A 194 42.36 4.07 -32.02
N ARG A 195 41.91 2.85 -31.67
CA ARG A 195 42.20 1.62 -32.42
C ARG A 195 41.22 1.33 -33.55
N SER A 196 40.04 1.96 -33.59
CA SER A 196 39.06 1.77 -34.67
C SER A 196 39.22 2.76 -35.83
N VAL A 197 40.11 3.75 -35.69
CA VAL A 197 40.32 4.84 -36.68
C VAL A 197 41.66 4.69 -37.42
N SER A 198 42.39 3.60 -37.22
CA SER A 198 43.65 3.26 -37.89
C SER A 198 43.50 2.06 -38.83
#